data_AF-A0A251T5A7-F1
#
_entry.id   AF-A0A251T5A7-F1
#
_cell.length_a   1.000
_cell.length_b   1.000
_cell.length_c   1.000
_cell.angle_alpha   90.00
_cell.angle_beta   90.00
_cell.angle_gamma   90.00
#
_symmetry.space_group_name_H-M   'P 1'
#
loop_
_entity.id
_entity.type
_entity.pdbx_description
1 polymer ?
#
loop_
_entity_poly.entity_id
_entity_poly.type
_entity_poly.pdbx_seq_one_letter_code
_entity_poly.pdbx_strand_id
1 'polypeptide(L)'
;MIINYSLRIDFVRAKSTKVGFANFPLSCRQNVTSAWSKFVSAKWKEASLKTSTEINSNEGSVCNENLSKGGKSMNIVWHKCSVEKIDRQELLQQRGCVIWITGLSGSGKSTLACALTRALHSRGKLTYVLDGDNIRHGLNSDLTFKPQDRAENIRRIGEVAKLFSDAGVICIASVISPYRKDRDACRSILPDGDFIEVFMDMPLHVCEARDPKGLYKLARAGKIEGFTGVDDPYEAPLNSEIVIQMEGEVCSSPEVMAEKVVCYLDAKGYLQA
;
A
#
# COMPACT_ATOMS: atom_id res chain seq x y z
N MET A 1 -29.75 33.41 -52.61
CA MET A 1 -30.71 32.33 -52.25
C MET A 1 -30.18 31.71 -50.96
N ILE A 2 -30.90 31.98 -49.87
CA ILE A 2 -30.60 31.58 -48.49
C ILE A 2 -31.24 30.21 -48.27
N ILE A 3 -30.53 29.24 -47.67
CA ILE A 3 -31.00 28.46 -46.49
C ILE A 3 -29.76 28.08 -45.66
N ASN A 4 -29.71 28.64 -44.45
CA ASN A 4 -28.81 28.32 -43.34
C ASN A 4 -29.42 27.19 -42.50
N TYR A 5 -28.60 26.25 -42.02
CA TYR A 5 -28.93 25.44 -40.85
C TYR A 5 -28.01 25.82 -39.70
N SER A 6 -28.62 26.45 -38.69
CA SER A 6 -28.01 26.83 -37.42
C SER A 6 -28.35 25.76 -36.38
N LEU A 7 -27.33 25.17 -35.76
CA LEU A 7 -27.45 24.45 -34.50
C LEU A 7 -26.56 25.17 -33.48
N ARG A 8 -27.20 26.02 -32.67
CA ARG A 8 -26.66 26.57 -31.42
C ARG A 8 -26.72 25.47 -30.35
N ILE A 9 -25.62 25.26 -29.65
CA ILE A 9 -25.65 24.68 -28.29
C ILE A 9 -25.15 25.80 -27.37
N ASP A 10 -26.10 26.29 -26.55
CA ASP A 10 -25.91 27.41 -25.65
C ASP A 10 -25.10 27.00 -24.40
N PHE A 11 -24.12 27.84 -24.09
CA PHE A 11 -23.28 27.79 -22.91
C PHE A 11 -24.08 28.33 -21.71
N VAL A 12 -24.70 27.45 -20.91
CA VAL A 12 -25.42 27.88 -19.70
C VAL A 12 -24.43 28.10 -18.56
N ARG A 13 -24.14 29.38 -18.33
CA ARG A 13 -23.46 29.92 -17.15
C ARG A 13 -24.40 29.83 -15.93
N ALA A 14 -24.17 28.88 -15.03
CA ALA A 14 -24.94 28.76 -13.79
C ALA A 14 -24.70 29.99 -12.90
N LYS A 15 -25.78 30.75 -12.66
CA LYS A 15 -25.83 31.87 -11.71
C LYS A 15 -25.98 31.36 -10.28
N SER A 16 -25.23 31.99 -9.38
CA SER A 16 -25.38 31.91 -7.93
C SER A 16 -26.81 32.27 -7.51
N THR A 17 -27.51 31.33 -6.89
CA THR A 17 -28.77 31.58 -6.18
C THR A 17 -28.57 31.32 -4.69
N LYS A 18 -28.72 32.39 -3.92
CA LYS A 18 -28.84 32.42 -2.46
C LYS A 18 -29.98 31.47 -2.04
N VAL A 19 -29.68 30.49 -1.19
CA VAL A 19 -30.71 29.75 -0.46
C VAL A 19 -31.02 30.54 0.81
N GLY A 20 -32.26 31.01 0.91
CA GLY A 20 -32.78 31.81 2.00
C GLY A 20 -32.98 30.99 3.27
N PHE A 21 -32.76 31.66 4.40
CA PHE A 21 -33.12 31.20 5.73
C PHE A 21 -34.65 31.08 5.84
N ALA A 22 -35.15 29.88 6.13
CA ALA A 22 -36.50 29.69 6.61
C ALA A 22 -36.53 29.87 8.14
N ASN A 23 -37.44 30.75 8.58
CA ASN A 23 -37.71 31.07 9.98
C ASN A 23 -38.16 29.83 10.77
N PHE A 24 -37.51 29.57 11.91
CA PHE A 24 -37.97 28.65 12.95
C PHE A 24 -38.14 29.40 14.29
N PRO A 25 -39.06 28.97 15.17
CA PRO A 25 -39.50 29.75 16.32
C PRO A 25 -38.43 29.98 17.39
N LEU A 26 -38.47 31.15 18.02
CA LEU A 26 -37.64 31.59 19.16
C LEU A 26 -38.06 30.89 20.46
N SER A 27 -37.75 29.60 20.61
CA SER A 27 -37.76 28.93 21.92
C SER A 27 -36.97 27.61 21.90
N CYS A 28 -35.65 27.71 21.79
CA CYS A 28 -34.65 26.73 22.25
C CYS A 28 -33.25 27.18 21.79
N ARG A 29 -32.80 28.34 22.31
CA ARG A 29 -31.40 28.76 22.26
C ARG A 29 -30.91 28.89 23.68
N GLN A 30 -30.56 27.76 24.28
CA GLN A 30 -29.62 27.62 25.40
C GLN A 30 -29.46 26.11 25.64
N ASN A 31 -28.22 25.68 25.92
CA ASN A 31 -27.76 24.30 26.20
C ASN A 31 -27.19 23.47 25.03
N VAL A 32 -26.13 23.95 24.36
CA VAL A 32 -25.12 23.04 23.74
C VAL A 32 -23.66 23.52 23.91
N THR A 33 -23.38 24.51 24.77
CA THR A 33 -22.00 25.03 24.98
C THR A 33 -21.42 24.78 26.37
N SER A 34 -22.16 24.14 27.28
CA SER A 34 -21.71 23.85 28.65
C SER A 34 -21.38 22.37 28.93
N ALA A 35 -21.76 21.46 28.03
CA ALA A 35 -21.53 20.02 28.20
C ALA A 35 -20.16 19.56 27.64
N TRP A 36 -19.74 20.10 26.49
CA TRP A 36 -18.44 19.77 25.87
C TRP A 36 -17.25 20.33 26.65
N SER A 37 -17.35 21.55 27.17
CA SER A 37 -16.29 22.18 27.98
C SER A 37 -16.07 21.48 29.32
N LYS A 38 -17.14 20.95 29.94
CA LYS A 38 -17.05 20.14 31.17
C LYS A 38 -16.45 18.75 30.94
N PHE A 39 -16.74 18.12 29.79
CA PHE A 39 -16.23 16.78 29.48
C PHE A 39 -14.71 16.80 29.19
N VAL A 40 -14.22 17.83 28.49
CA VAL A 40 -12.79 18.00 28.21
C VAL A 40 -12.02 18.35 29.49
N SER A 41 -12.57 19.19 30.37
CA SER A 41 -11.88 19.59 31.61
C SER A 41 -11.85 18.47 32.67
N ALA A 42 -12.83 17.57 32.70
CA ALA A 42 -12.87 16.42 33.61
C ALA A 42 -11.82 15.35 33.27
N LYS A 43 -11.65 14.99 31.99
CA LYS A 43 -10.62 14.01 31.58
C LYS A 43 -9.19 14.52 31.72
N TRP A 44 -8.98 15.83 31.58
CA TRP A 44 -7.65 16.43 31.78
C TRP A 44 -7.21 16.47 33.26
N LYS A 45 -8.16 16.53 34.22
CA LYS A 45 -7.84 16.47 35.66
C LYS A 45 -7.55 15.05 36.15
N GLU A 46 -8.20 14.03 35.62
CA GLU A 46 -7.88 12.62 35.95
C GLU A 46 -6.51 12.18 35.45
N ALA A 47 -6.05 12.72 34.32
CA ALA A 47 -4.70 12.46 33.80
C ALA A 47 -3.58 13.15 34.60
N SER A 48 -3.90 14.23 35.33
CA SER A 48 -2.93 15.02 36.10
C SER A 48 -2.75 14.56 37.55
N LEU A 49 -3.57 13.64 38.05
CA LEU A 49 -3.56 13.22 39.47
C LEU A 49 -2.93 11.84 39.74
N LYS A 50 -2.29 11.22 38.72
CA LYS A 50 -1.59 9.93 38.87
C LYS A 50 -0.07 10.00 38.73
N THR A 51 0.53 11.17 38.97
CA THR A 51 1.99 11.33 38.96
C THR A 51 2.47 11.79 40.33
N SER A 52 2.53 10.85 41.27
CA SER A 52 3.31 11.01 42.49
C SER A 52 3.57 9.64 43.11
N THR A 53 4.86 9.40 43.45
CA THR A 53 5.44 8.29 44.24
C THR A 53 5.52 6.93 43.50
N GLU A 54 6.64 6.20 43.40
CA GLU A 54 7.90 6.13 44.18
C GLU A 54 9.10 5.75 43.27
N ILE A 55 10.27 6.30 43.59
CA ILE A 55 11.57 5.80 43.11
C ILE A 55 11.92 4.61 43.99
N ASN A 56 11.95 3.41 43.42
CA ASN A 56 12.61 2.26 44.05
C ASN A 56 13.60 1.64 43.06
N SER A 57 14.85 1.67 43.46
CA SER A 57 15.98 0.99 42.85
C SER A 57 15.79 -0.52 42.94
N ASN A 58 15.72 -1.21 41.80
CA ASN A 58 16.24 -2.57 41.73
C ASN A 58 16.64 -2.96 40.30
N GLU A 59 17.80 -3.58 40.22
CA GLU A 59 18.49 -4.08 39.04
C GLU A 59 17.69 -5.18 38.33
N GLY A 60 17.76 -5.25 37.00
CA GLY A 60 17.22 -6.39 36.26
C GLY A 60 17.08 -6.18 34.75
N SER A 61 18.10 -6.58 34.00
CA SER A 61 18.03 -7.02 32.60
C SER A 61 17.47 -6.01 31.57
N VAL A 62 18.34 -5.12 31.08
CA VAL A 62 18.16 -4.48 29.79
C VAL A 62 18.31 -5.54 28.69
N CYS A 63 17.20 -6.03 28.14
CA CYS A 63 17.20 -6.74 26.87
C CYS A 63 17.47 -5.73 25.76
N ASN A 64 18.74 -5.67 25.37
CA ASN A 64 19.25 -4.82 24.31
C ASN A 64 18.98 -5.51 22.97
N GLU A 65 17.80 -5.29 22.38
CA GLU A 65 17.50 -5.79 21.05
C GLU A 65 17.59 -4.68 19.99
N ASN A 66 18.57 -4.88 19.10
CA ASN A 66 18.68 -4.38 17.74
C ASN A 66 19.18 -2.94 17.54
N LEU A 67 20.50 -2.77 17.73
CA LEU A 67 21.27 -1.83 16.91
C LEU A 67 21.10 -2.20 15.42
N SER A 68 20.57 -1.28 14.63
CA SER A 68 20.49 -1.38 13.18
C SER A 68 21.90 -1.54 12.58
N LYS A 69 22.29 -2.77 12.22
CA LYS A 69 23.47 -3.00 11.37
C LYS A 69 23.11 -2.62 9.93
N GLY A 70 23.67 -1.52 9.42
CA GLY A 70 23.74 -1.28 7.98
C GLY A 70 23.63 0.15 7.44
N GLY A 71 23.46 1.17 8.29
CA GLY A 71 23.40 2.56 7.83
C GLY A 71 24.79 3.22 7.74
N LYS A 72 25.10 3.92 6.65
CA LYS A 72 26.26 4.86 6.59
C LYS A 72 26.12 6.05 7.55
N SER A 73 24.93 6.25 8.11
CA SER A 73 24.57 7.33 9.02
C SER A 73 25.08 7.01 10.44
N MET A 74 26.22 7.58 10.83
CA MET A 74 26.89 7.24 12.11
C MET A 74 26.29 7.89 13.36
N ASN A 75 25.30 8.78 13.22
CA ASN A 75 24.73 9.57 14.33
C ASN A 75 23.20 9.65 14.27
N ILE A 76 22.51 8.50 14.24
CA ILE A 76 21.04 8.44 14.23
C ILE A 76 20.51 7.77 15.49
N VAL A 77 19.51 8.39 16.10
CA VAL A 77 18.77 7.85 17.27
C VAL A 77 17.32 7.68 16.86
N TRP A 78 16.74 6.51 17.16
CA TRP A 78 15.33 6.27 16.89
C TRP A 78 14.45 7.05 17.87
N HIS A 79 13.57 7.90 17.35
CA HIS A 79 12.61 8.64 18.17
C HIS A 79 11.36 7.79 18.40
N LYS A 80 11.16 7.32 19.63
CA LYS A 80 9.93 6.60 20.01
C LYS A 80 8.77 7.59 20.15
N CYS A 81 7.61 7.23 19.61
CA CYS A 81 6.35 7.94 19.79
C CYS A 81 5.48 7.19 20.81
N SER A 82 4.56 7.88 21.48
CA SER A 82 3.60 7.26 22.40
C SER A 82 2.52 6.43 21.71
N VAL A 83 2.37 6.55 20.38
CA VAL A 83 1.44 5.76 19.58
C VAL A 83 2.22 4.68 18.84
N GLU A 84 1.94 3.43 19.16
CA GLU A 84 2.61 2.24 18.63
C GLU A 84 1.82 1.63 17.45
N LYS A 85 2.41 0.59 16.83
CA LYS A 85 1.78 -0.15 15.73
C LYS A 85 0.43 -0.73 16.15
N ILE A 86 0.35 -1.29 17.36
CA ILE A 86 -0.89 -1.90 17.85
C ILE A 86 -2.03 -0.89 18.00
N ASP A 87 -1.76 0.31 18.53
CA ASP A 87 -2.75 1.38 18.66
C ASP A 87 -3.35 1.78 17.30
N ARG A 88 -2.50 1.83 16.26
CA ARG A 88 -2.95 2.13 14.89
C ARG A 88 -3.80 1.00 14.30
N GLN A 89 -3.41 -0.25 14.55
CA GLN A 89 -4.16 -1.41 14.09
C GLN A 89 -5.53 -1.53 14.77
N GLU A 90 -5.60 -1.25 16.07
CA GLU A 90 -6.85 -1.15 16.82
C GLU A 90 -7.74 -0.02 16.28
N LEU A 91 -7.17 1.15 16.00
CA LEU A 91 -7.92 2.26 15.40
C LEU A 91 -8.51 1.89 14.03
N LEU A 92 -7.73 1.22 13.19
CA LEU A 92 -8.13 0.85 11.83
C LEU A 92 -8.94 -0.46 11.75
N GLN A 93 -9.04 -1.22 12.85
CA GLN A 93 -9.65 -2.55 12.90
C GLN A 93 -9.07 -3.50 11.83
N GLN A 94 -7.74 -3.47 11.68
CA GLN A 94 -6.96 -4.30 10.75
C GLN A 94 -5.50 -4.35 11.19
N ARG A 95 -4.77 -5.37 10.74
CA ARG A 95 -3.31 -5.45 10.93
C ARG A 95 -2.57 -5.02 9.66
N GLY A 96 -1.53 -4.22 9.85
CA GLY A 96 -0.69 -3.77 8.74
C GLY A 96 0.22 -4.89 8.26
N CYS A 97 0.28 -5.08 6.94
CA CYS A 97 1.14 -6.06 6.28
C CYS A 97 1.52 -5.59 4.88
N VAL A 98 2.48 -6.28 4.27
CA VAL A 98 2.92 -6.06 2.89
C VAL A 98 2.52 -7.24 2.03
N ILE A 99 1.71 -6.96 1.01
CA ILE A 99 1.36 -7.89 -0.05
C ILE A 99 2.29 -7.58 -1.22
N TRP A 100 3.29 -8.44 -1.42
CA TRP A 100 4.32 -8.27 -2.42
C TRP A 100 4.01 -9.07 -3.67
N ILE A 101 3.43 -8.42 -4.68
CA ILE A 101 3.05 -9.05 -5.94
C ILE A 101 4.23 -9.01 -6.91
N THR A 102 4.78 -10.19 -7.23
CA THR A 102 5.93 -10.38 -8.15
C THR A 102 5.53 -11.19 -9.37
N GLY A 103 6.19 -10.94 -10.52
CA GLY A 103 5.88 -11.62 -11.77
C GLY A 103 6.37 -10.87 -13.01
N LEU A 104 6.37 -11.55 -14.16
CA LEU A 104 6.75 -10.98 -15.46
C LEU A 104 5.90 -9.76 -15.84
N SER A 105 6.42 -8.89 -16.72
CA SER A 105 5.60 -7.85 -17.34
C SER A 105 4.39 -8.49 -18.04
N GLY A 106 3.20 -7.88 -17.99
CA GLY A 106 2.00 -8.49 -18.60
C GLY A 106 1.38 -9.68 -17.84
N SER A 107 1.95 -10.13 -16.72
CA SER A 107 1.37 -11.23 -15.92
C SER A 107 0.06 -10.86 -15.20
N GLY A 108 -0.25 -9.57 -15.06
CA GLY A 108 -1.49 -9.08 -14.44
C GLY A 108 -1.35 -8.50 -13.02
N LYS A 109 -0.11 -8.21 -12.57
CA LYS A 109 0.16 -7.66 -11.21
C LYS A 109 -0.68 -6.42 -10.87
N SER A 110 -0.65 -5.37 -11.69
CA SER A 110 -1.40 -4.14 -11.43
C SER A 110 -2.92 -4.35 -11.51
N THR A 111 -3.37 -5.31 -12.34
CA THR A 111 -4.78 -5.72 -12.42
C THR A 111 -5.24 -6.38 -11.13
N LEU A 112 -4.45 -7.33 -10.60
CA LEU A 112 -4.69 -7.94 -9.29
C LEU A 112 -4.66 -6.90 -8.17
N ALA A 113 -3.65 -6.03 -8.14
CA ALA A 113 -3.54 -4.99 -7.12
C ALA A 113 -4.79 -4.11 -7.08
N CYS A 114 -5.30 -3.69 -8.25
CA CYS A 114 -6.52 -2.90 -8.36
C CYS A 114 -7.77 -3.66 -7.86
N ALA A 115 -7.95 -4.90 -8.30
CA ALA A 115 -9.08 -5.74 -7.88
C ALA A 115 -9.04 -6.02 -6.37
N LEU A 116 -7.86 -6.30 -5.82
CA LEU A 116 -7.63 -6.51 -4.39
C LEU A 116 -7.92 -5.26 -3.57
N THR A 117 -7.43 -4.10 -3.99
CA THR A 117 -7.76 -2.81 -3.35
C THR A 117 -9.27 -2.58 -3.33
N ARG A 118 -9.98 -2.83 -4.43
CA ARG A 118 -11.45 -2.70 -4.47
C ARG A 118 -12.13 -3.67 -3.50
N ALA A 119 -11.71 -4.93 -3.49
CA ALA A 119 -12.26 -5.96 -2.62
C ALA A 119 -12.06 -5.62 -1.13
N LEU A 120 -10.86 -5.18 -0.74
CA LEU A 120 -10.55 -4.79 0.64
C LEU A 120 -11.26 -3.48 1.04
N HIS A 121 -11.33 -2.50 0.15
CA HIS A 121 -12.05 -1.25 0.39
C HIS A 121 -13.54 -1.49 0.66
N SER A 122 -14.19 -2.39 -0.09
CA SER A 122 -15.59 -2.75 0.16
C SER A 122 -15.84 -3.42 1.52
N ARG A 123 -14.78 -3.93 2.16
CA ARG A 123 -14.78 -4.53 3.51
C ARG A 123 -14.34 -3.54 4.60
N GLY A 124 -14.25 -2.25 4.26
CA GLY A 124 -13.83 -1.19 5.18
C GLY A 124 -12.34 -1.22 5.55
N LYS A 125 -11.50 -1.86 4.71
CA LYS A 125 -10.07 -1.99 4.97
C LYS A 125 -9.26 -0.94 4.22
N LEU A 126 -8.32 -0.32 4.92
CA LEU A 126 -7.41 0.68 4.38
C LEU A 126 -6.23 -0.01 3.69
N THR A 127 -6.08 0.27 2.40
CA THR A 127 -4.99 -0.24 1.57
C THR A 127 -4.30 0.90 0.84
N TYR A 128 -3.05 0.67 0.42
CA TYR A 128 -2.34 1.58 -0.47
C TYR A 128 -1.48 0.79 -1.46
N VAL A 129 -1.45 1.23 -2.73
CA VAL A 129 -0.73 0.52 -3.80
C VAL A 129 0.58 1.25 -4.13
N LEU A 130 1.68 0.53 -4.03
CA LEU A 130 3.00 0.93 -4.54
C LEU A 130 3.24 0.22 -5.88
N ASP A 131 2.83 0.86 -6.98
CA ASP A 131 3.08 0.34 -8.32
C ASP A 131 4.46 0.78 -8.84
N GLY A 132 5.19 -0.16 -9.45
CA GLY A 132 6.55 0.07 -9.93
C GLY A 132 6.69 1.18 -10.96
N ASP A 133 5.67 1.43 -11.79
CA ASP A 133 5.71 2.54 -12.75
C ASP A 133 5.38 3.87 -12.06
N ASN A 134 4.39 3.88 -11.14
CA ASN A 134 3.99 5.09 -10.42
C ASN A 134 5.11 5.63 -9.54
N ILE A 135 5.82 4.77 -8.81
CA ILE A 135 6.92 5.17 -7.93
C ILE A 135 8.10 5.79 -8.73
N ARG A 136 8.30 5.37 -9.99
CA ARG A 136 9.33 5.93 -10.88
C ARG A 136 9.02 7.33 -11.39
N HIS A 137 7.79 7.82 -11.24
CA HIS A 137 7.47 9.22 -11.52
C HIS A 137 7.82 10.17 -10.36
N GLY A 138 8.18 9.64 -9.18
CA GLY A 138 8.48 10.43 -7.99
C GLY A 138 9.69 9.90 -7.23
N LEU A 139 9.47 9.10 -6.18
CA LEU A 139 10.52 8.63 -5.25
C LEU A 139 11.72 7.99 -5.95
N ASN A 140 11.50 7.28 -7.06
CA ASN A 140 12.52 6.55 -7.79
C ASN A 140 12.76 7.12 -9.20
N SER A 141 12.51 8.43 -9.42
CA SER A 141 12.70 9.08 -10.72
C SER A 141 14.16 9.19 -11.14
N ASP A 142 15.10 9.04 -10.20
CA ASP A 142 16.54 9.03 -10.43
C ASP A 142 17.06 7.67 -10.94
N LEU A 143 16.27 6.61 -10.86
CA LEU A 143 16.70 5.24 -11.15
C LEU A 143 16.37 4.82 -12.59
N THR A 144 17.36 4.22 -13.26
CA THR A 144 17.17 3.61 -14.58
C THR A 144 16.69 2.15 -14.47
N PHE A 145 16.91 1.36 -15.54
CA PHE A 145 16.57 -0.06 -15.61
C PHE A 145 17.81 -0.97 -15.57
N LYS A 146 18.99 -0.46 -15.20
CA LYS A 146 20.17 -1.29 -14.95
C LYS A 146 19.97 -2.21 -13.73
N PRO A 147 20.67 -3.36 -13.64
CA PRO A 147 20.49 -4.30 -12.52
C PRO A 147 20.67 -3.66 -11.13
N GLN A 148 21.64 -2.75 -10.95
CA GLN A 148 21.88 -2.04 -9.70
C GLN A 148 20.71 -1.10 -9.35
N ASP A 149 20.20 -0.36 -10.32
CA ASP A 149 19.06 0.54 -10.16
C ASP A 149 17.77 -0.22 -9.90
N ARG A 150 17.63 -1.44 -10.44
CA ARG A 150 16.52 -2.35 -10.10
C ARG A 150 16.60 -2.79 -8.64
N ALA A 151 17.77 -3.19 -8.17
CA ALA A 151 17.97 -3.57 -6.78
C ALA A 151 17.66 -2.40 -5.83
N GLU A 152 18.15 -1.20 -6.14
CA GLU A 152 17.85 0.01 -5.35
C GLU A 152 16.37 0.39 -5.40
N ASN A 153 15.72 0.24 -6.57
CA ASN A 153 14.28 0.48 -6.70
C ASN A 153 13.48 -0.46 -5.78
N ILE A 154 13.82 -1.75 -5.76
CA ILE A 154 13.18 -2.74 -4.90
C ILE A 154 13.47 -2.45 -3.42
N ARG A 155 14.72 -2.12 -3.06
CA ARG A 155 15.09 -1.75 -1.69
C ARG A 155 14.28 -0.56 -1.18
N ARG A 156 14.17 0.53 -1.96
CA ARG A 156 13.38 1.72 -1.58
C ARG A 156 11.89 1.39 -1.41
N ILE A 157 11.32 0.62 -2.33
CA ILE A 157 9.92 0.19 -2.23
C ILE A 157 9.70 -0.69 -1.00
N GLY A 158 10.63 -1.60 -0.68
CA GLY A 158 10.60 -2.43 0.52
C GLY A 158 10.55 -1.60 1.81
N GLU A 159 11.42 -0.61 1.94
CA GLU A 159 11.44 0.30 3.11
C GLU A 159 10.14 1.11 3.22
N VAL A 160 9.63 1.64 2.10
CA VAL A 160 8.35 2.37 2.09
C VAL A 160 7.19 1.44 2.46
N ALA A 161 7.15 0.23 1.93
CA ALA A 161 6.13 -0.76 2.24
C ALA A 161 6.15 -1.14 3.73
N LYS A 162 7.34 -1.25 4.33
CA LYS A 162 7.52 -1.43 5.77
C LYS A 162 6.91 -0.28 6.57
N LEU A 163 7.13 0.98 6.16
CA LEU A 163 6.52 2.13 6.83
C LEU A 163 4.98 2.11 6.77
N PHE A 164 4.40 1.70 5.63
CA PHE A 164 2.95 1.54 5.53
C PHE A 164 2.42 0.42 6.43
N SER A 165 3.08 -0.73 6.46
CA SER A 165 2.74 -1.84 7.36
C SER A 165 2.82 -1.43 8.83
N ASP A 166 3.87 -0.69 9.22
CA ASP A 166 4.01 -0.14 10.57
C ASP A 166 2.91 0.88 10.92
N ALA A 167 2.40 1.60 9.91
CA ALA A 167 1.25 2.50 10.05
C ALA A 167 -0.11 1.77 10.18
N GLY A 168 -0.12 0.42 10.13
CA GLY A 168 -1.35 -0.39 10.17
C GLY A 168 -2.04 -0.54 8.80
N VAL A 169 -1.42 -0.06 7.73
CA VAL A 169 -1.97 -0.13 6.36
C VAL A 169 -1.62 -1.48 5.71
N ILE A 170 -2.57 -2.07 4.98
CA ILE A 170 -2.29 -3.20 4.09
C ILE A 170 -1.66 -2.64 2.81
N CYS A 171 -0.34 -2.68 2.73
CA CYS A 171 0.44 -2.14 1.63
C CYS A 171 0.55 -3.18 0.50
N ILE A 172 0.16 -2.81 -0.72
CA ILE A 172 0.22 -3.68 -1.89
C ILE A 172 1.35 -3.19 -2.80
N ALA A 173 2.47 -3.89 -2.83
CA ALA A 173 3.56 -3.59 -3.77
C ALA A 173 3.36 -4.40 -5.06
N SER A 174 3.14 -3.71 -6.19
CA SER A 174 2.98 -4.31 -7.51
C SER A 174 4.20 -3.99 -8.36
N VAL A 175 5.19 -4.88 -8.35
CA VAL A 175 6.50 -4.67 -8.98
C VAL A 175 6.98 -5.94 -9.69
N ILE A 176 7.85 -5.81 -10.70
CA ILE A 176 8.42 -7.01 -11.34
C ILE A 176 9.30 -7.77 -10.34
N SER A 177 10.14 -7.04 -9.58
CA SER A 177 11.09 -7.59 -8.59
C SER A 177 11.76 -8.89 -9.05
N PRO A 178 12.53 -8.87 -10.16
CA PRO A 178 12.95 -10.08 -10.85
C PRO A 178 13.95 -10.93 -10.06
N TYR A 179 14.78 -10.32 -9.22
CA TYR A 179 15.84 -11.01 -8.49
C TYR A 179 15.34 -11.46 -7.11
N ARG A 180 15.51 -12.75 -6.81
CA ARG A 180 15.04 -13.36 -5.58
C ARG A 180 15.71 -12.74 -4.35
N LYS A 181 17.02 -12.52 -4.43
CA LYS A 181 17.80 -11.89 -3.35
C LYS A 181 17.23 -10.55 -2.88
N ASP A 182 16.65 -9.76 -3.80
CA ASP A 182 16.13 -8.44 -3.48
C ASP A 182 14.74 -8.55 -2.83
N ARG A 183 13.93 -9.54 -3.24
CA ARG A 183 12.67 -9.87 -2.57
C ARG A 183 12.92 -10.43 -1.17
N ASP A 184 13.90 -11.31 -1.03
CA ASP A 184 14.31 -11.87 0.27
C ASP A 184 14.83 -10.77 1.21
N ALA A 185 15.61 -9.80 0.69
CA ALA A 185 16.02 -8.63 1.44
C ALA A 185 14.81 -7.82 1.93
N CYS A 186 13.82 -7.56 1.06
CA CYS A 186 12.57 -6.89 1.46
C CYS A 186 11.78 -7.70 2.49
N ARG A 187 11.74 -9.02 2.39
CA ARG A 187 11.08 -9.89 3.38
C ARG A 187 11.74 -9.77 4.75
N SER A 188 13.08 -9.80 4.80
CA SER A 188 13.86 -9.81 6.06
C SER A 188 13.81 -8.52 6.89
N ILE A 189 13.37 -7.39 6.32
CA ILE A 189 13.23 -6.14 7.09
C ILE A 189 11.88 -6.03 7.81
N LEU A 190 10.94 -6.96 7.57
CA LEU A 190 9.63 -7.03 8.23
C LEU A 190 9.58 -8.15 9.28
N PRO A 191 8.69 -8.04 10.28
CA PRO A 191 8.40 -9.15 11.19
C PRO A 191 7.90 -10.39 10.45
N ASP A 192 8.13 -11.57 11.04
CA ASP A 192 7.67 -12.84 10.48
C ASP A 192 6.15 -12.83 10.25
N GLY A 193 5.76 -13.17 9.02
CA GLY A 193 4.37 -13.20 8.58
C GLY A 193 3.84 -11.88 8.00
N ASP A 194 4.47 -10.73 8.27
CA ASP A 194 3.99 -9.41 7.79
C ASP A 194 4.35 -9.17 6.31
N PHE A 195 5.16 -10.02 5.69
CA PHE A 195 5.46 -10.01 4.26
C PHE A 195 4.85 -11.23 3.57
N ILE A 196 3.90 -10.97 2.68
CA ILE A 196 3.11 -11.98 1.95
C ILE A 196 3.47 -11.87 0.48
N GLU A 197 4.28 -12.79 -0.02
CA GLU A 197 4.70 -12.84 -1.42
C GLU A 197 3.64 -13.54 -2.27
N VAL A 198 3.13 -12.80 -3.25
CA VAL A 198 2.14 -13.26 -4.22
C VAL A 198 2.82 -13.41 -5.58
N PHE A 199 3.03 -14.65 -6.01
CA PHE A 199 3.64 -14.95 -7.28
C PHE A 199 2.59 -15.04 -8.39
N MET A 200 2.67 -14.12 -9.35
CA MET A 200 1.93 -14.19 -10.62
C MET A 200 2.70 -15.10 -11.60
N ASP A 201 2.45 -16.40 -11.49
CA ASP A 201 3.08 -17.45 -12.30
C ASP A 201 2.39 -17.59 -13.66
N MET A 202 2.63 -16.60 -14.52
CA MET A 202 2.15 -16.60 -15.89
C MET A 202 3.31 -16.96 -16.84
N PRO A 203 3.12 -17.93 -17.75
CA PRO A 203 4.13 -18.26 -18.74
C PRO A 203 4.53 -17.04 -19.58
N LEU A 204 5.81 -16.98 -19.96
CA LEU A 204 6.37 -15.88 -20.76
C LEU A 204 5.59 -15.65 -22.06
N HIS A 205 5.24 -16.72 -22.79
CA HIS A 205 4.52 -16.61 -24.06
C HIS A 205 3.13 -15.97 -23.91
N VAL A 206 2.43 -16.20 -22.79
CA VAL A 206 1.14 -15.56 -22.48
C VAL A 206 1.34 -14.08 -22.19
N CYS A 207 2.40 -13.74 -21.44
CA CYS A 207 2.76 -12.36 -21.15
C CYS A 207 3.12 -11.58 -22.43
N GLU A 208 3.89 -12.21 -23.33
CA GLU A 208 4.25 -11.68 -24.65
C GLU A 208 3.03 -11.53 -25.56
N ALA A 209 2.08 -12.48 -25.54
CA ALA A 209 0.87 -12.38 -26.34
C ALA A 209 -0.03 -11.22 -25.89
N ARG A 210 -0.09 -10.93 -24.58
CA ARG A 210 -0.88 -9.82 -24.04
C ARG A 210 -0.29 -8.45 -24.36
N ASP A 211 1.03 -8.30 -24.17
CA ASP A 211 1.85 -7.09 -24.38
C ASP A 211 1.09 -5.74 -24.39
N PRO A 212 0.38 -5.38 -23.30
CA PRO A 212 -0.55 -4.25 -23.29
C PRO A 212 0.14 -2.89 -23.49
N LYS A 213 1.45 -2.85 -23.20
CA LYS A 213 2.30 -1.66 -23.31
C LYS A 213 3.23 -1.69 -24.54
N GLY A 214 3.19 -2.75 -25.34
CA GLY A 214 4.09 -2.92 -26.50
C GLY A 214 5.57 -3.16 -26.11
N LEU A 215 5.86 -3.44 -24.85
CA LEU A 215 7.23 -3.52 -24.33
C LEU A 215 7.94 -4.78 -24.81
N TYR A 216 7.23 -5.91 -24.91
CA TYR A 216 7.82 -7.14 -25.44
C TYR A 216 8.18 -6.98 -26.92
N LYS A 217 7.32 -6.37 -27.73
CA LYS A 217 7.63 -6.05 -29.13
C LYS A 217 8.86 -5.16 -29.26
N LEU A 218 8.98 -4.14 -28.42
CA LEU A 218 10.14 -3.24 -28.42
C LEU A 218 11.43 -3.96 -27.98
N ALA A 219 11.37 -4.82 -26.96
CA ALA A 219 12.50 -5.63 -26.51
C ALA A 219 12.97 -6.60 -27.61
N ARG A 220 12.03 -7.36 -28.22
CA ARG A 220 12.33 -8.28 -29.33
C ARG A 220 12.90 -7.57 -30.57
N ALA A 221 12.57 -6.30 -30.76
CA ALA A 221 13.14 -5.45 -31.81
C ALA A 221 14.49 -4.80 -31.42
N GLY A 222 15.06 -5.11 -30.26
CA GLY A 222 16.32 -4.56 -29.77
C GLY A 222 16.26 -3.08 -29.36
N LYS A 223 15.05 -2.52 -29.16
CA LYS A 223 14.87 -1.11 -28.77
C LYS A 223 14.90 -0.91 -27.26
N ILE A 224 14.74 -1.98 -26.48
CA ILE A 224 14.83 -1.98 -25.02
C ILE A 224 15.79 -3.10 -24.63
N GLU A 225 16.94 -2.73 -24.07
CA GLU A 225 17.92 -3.70 -23.57
C GLU A 225 17.61 -4.13 -22.14
N GLY A 226 18.00 -5.36 -21.78
CA GLY A 226 17.85 -5.90 -20.42
C GLY A 226 16.40 -6.10 -20.00
N PHE A 227 15.48 -6.36 -20.93
CA PHE A 227 14.08 -6.55 -20.59
C PHE A 227 13.84 -7.89 -19.89
N THR A 228 13.19 -7.86 -18.72
CA THR A 228 12.97 -9.07 -17.89
C THR A 228 12.17 -10.13 -18.64
N GLY A 229 12.71 -11.35 -18.68
CA GLY A 229 12.15 -12.50 -19.39
C GLY A 229 12.55 -12.58 -20.86
N VAL A 230 13.24 -11.59 -21.41
CA VAL A 230 13.80 -11.61 -22.77
C VAL A 230 15.32 -11.64 -22.69
N ASP A 231 15.95 -10.56 -22.22
CA ASP A 231 17.42 -10.39 -22.15
C ASP A 231 17.94 -10.19 -20.72
N ASP A 232 17.06 -10.18 -19.71
CA ASP A 232 17.38 -10.15 -18.28
C ASP A 232 16.56 -11.23 -17.54
N PRO A 233 17.11 -11.96 -16.56
CA PRO A 233 16.43 -13.09 -15.96
C PRO A 233 15.26 -12.68 -15.06
N TYR A 234 14.29 -13.57 -14.92
CA TYR A 234 13.28 -13.53 -13.85
C TYR A 234 13.48 -14.77 -12.97
N GLU A 235 13.82 -14.56 -11.70
CA GLU A 235 14.04 -15.62 -10.72
C GLU A 235 12.75 -15.88 -9.95
N ALA A 236 12.00 -16.90 -10.34
CA ALA A 236 10.74 -17.26 -9.68
C ALA A 236 10.94 -17.49 -8.15
N PRO A 237 9.97 -17.08 -7.30
CA PRO A 237 9.99 -17.40 -5.88
C PRO A 237 10.03 -18.90 -5.64
N LEU A 238 10.74 -19.34 -4.61
CA LEU A 238 10.80 -20.77 -4.24
C LEU A 238 9.69 -21.14 -3.24
N ASN A 239 9.32 -20.20 -2.36
CA ASN A 239 8.38 -20.43 -1.25
C ASN A 239 7.47 -19.20 -1.06
N SER A 240 6.71 -18.82 -2.09
CA SER A 240 5.72 -17.74 -1.98
C SER A 240 4.48 -18.19 -1.20
N GLU A 241 3.92 -17.31 -0.37
CA GLU A 241 2.69 -17.58 0.38
C GLU A 241 1.48 -17.86 -0.52
N ILE A 242 1.42 -17.20 -1.68
CA ILE A 242 0.32 -17.34 -2.64
C ILE A 242 0.89 -17.45 -4.05
N VAL A 243 0.47 -18.47 -4.80
CA VAL A 243 0.73 -18.61 -6.23
C VAL A 243 -0.57 -18.41 -7.01
N ILE A 244 -0.52 -17.56 -8.03
CA ILE A 244 -1.59 -17.31 -8.98
C ILE A 244 -1.11 -17.75 -10.35
N GLN A 245 -1.67 -18.84 -10.84
CA GLN A 245 -1.31 -19.51 -12.08
C GLN A 245 -2.55 -19.73 -12.96
N MET A 246 -2.33 -20.11 -14.21
CA MET A 246 -3.42 -20.51 -15.11
C MET A 246 -3.93 -21.91 -14.76
N GLU A 247 -5.22 -22.14 -14.98
CA GLU A 247 -5.82 -23.47 -14.93
C GLU A 247 -6.03 -23.94 -16.37
N GLY A 248 -5.11 -24.78 -16.86
CA GLY A 248 -5.04 -25.10 -18.29
C GLY A 248 -4.73 -23.86 -19.12
N GLU A 249 -5.59 -23.55 -20.09
CA GLU A 249 -5.48 -22.34 -20.94
C GLU A 249 -6.28 -21.14 -20.39
N VAL A 250 -6.93 -21.29 -19.24
CA VAL A 250 -7.82 -20.26 -18.69
C VAL A 250 -7.11 -19.48 -17.59
N CYS A 251 -7.13 -18.15 -17.72
CA CYS A 251 -6.71 -17.25 -16.64
C CYS A 251 -7.90 -16.94 -15.73
N SER A 252 -7.68 -17.04 -14.42
CA SER A 252 -8.67 -16.57 -13.43
C SER A 252 -9.00 -15.09 -13.62
N SER A 253 -10.25 -14.72 -13.34
CA SER A 253 -10.66 -13.32 -13.36
C SER A 253 -9.94 -12.54 -12.24
N PRO A 254 -9.74 -11.21 -12.40
CA PRO A 254 -9.14 -10.38 -11.35
C PRO A 254 -9.84 -10.49 -9.99
N GLU A 255 -11.15 -10.64 -9.98
CA GLU A 255 -11.97 -10.77 -8.77
C GLU A 255 -11.68 -12.09 -8.05
N VAL A 256 -11.58 -13.20 -8.79
CA VAL A 256 -11.23 -14.51 -8.23
C VAL A 256 -9.81 -14.51 -7.66
N MET A 257 -8.86 -13.91 -8.40
CA MET A 257 -7.48 -13.77 -7.93
C MET A 257 -7.40 -12.91 -6.66
N ALA A 258 -8.14 -11.80 -6.60
CA ALA A 258 -8.22 -10.94 -5.44
C ALA A 258 -8.84 -11.66 -4.23
N GLU A 259 -9.93 -12.39 -4.43
CA GLU A 259 -10.60 -13.12 -3.34
C GLU A 259 -9.69 -14.19 -2.73
N LYS A 260 -8.86 -14.87 -3.54
CA LYS A 260 -7.84 -15.79 -3.02
C LYS A 260 -6.89 -15.11 -2.03
N VAL A 261 -6.46 -13.88 -2.33
CA VAL A 261 -5.61 -13.09 -1.42
C VAL A 261 -6.39 -12.64 -0.19
N VAL A 262 -7.64 -12.19 -0.35
CA VAL A 262 -8.50 -11.81 0.77
C VAL A 262 -8.73 -12.97 1.74
N CYS A 263 -9.05 -14.17 1.23
CA CYS A 263 -9.21 -15.36 2.06
C CYS A 263 -7.94 -15.71 2.85
N TYR A 264 -6.76 -15.55 2.23
CA TYR A 264 -5.50 -15.73 2.95
C TYR A 264 -5.34 -14.72 4.09
N LEU A 265 -5.60 -13.44 3.82
CA LEU A 265 -5.51 -12.38 4.83
C LEU A 265 -6.47 -12.61 5.99
N ASP A 266 -7.70 -13.02 5.69
CA ASP A 266 -8.72 -13.30 6.69
C ASP A 266 -8.33 -14.52 7.56
N ALA A 267 -7.90 -15.61 6.92
CA ALA A 267 -7.43 -16.81 7.63
C ALA A 267 -6.21 -16.56 8.53
N LYS A 268 -5.39 -15.56 8.20
CA LYS A 268 -4.23 -15.13 9.00
C LYS A 268 -4.56 -14.02 10.01
N GLY A 269 -5.81 -13.56 10.05
CA GLY A 269 -6.27 -12.54 11.00
C GLY A 269 -5.82 -11.12 10.67
N TYR A 270 -5.45 -10.81 9.42
CA TYR A 270 -5.06 -9.46 9.03
C TYR A 270 -6.24 -8.50 8.89
N LEU A 271 -7.45 -9.03 8.71
CA LEU A 271 -8.66 -8.23 8.50
C LEU A 271 -9.36 -7.85 9.81
N GLN A 272 -8.71 -8.05 10.95
CA GLN A 272 -9.15 -7.68 12.29
C GLN A 272 -7.94 -7.11 13.05
N ALA A 273 -8.17 -6.40 14.16
CA ALA A 273 -7.10 -5.89 15.02
C ALA A 273 -6.54 -7.00 15.93
#